data_AF-A0AAD6YDB7-F1
#
_entry.id   AF-A0AAD6YDB7-F1
#
_cell.length_a   1.000
_cell.length_b   1.000
_cell.length_c   1.000
_cell.angle_alpha   90.00
_cell.angle_beta   90.00
_cell.angle_gamma   90.00
#
_symmetry.space_group_name_H-M   'P 1'
#
loop_
_entity.id
_entity.type
_entity.pdbx_description
1 polymer ?
#
loop_
_entity_poly.entity_id
_entity_poly.type
_entity_poly.pdbx_seq_one_letter_code
_entity_poly.pdbx_strand_id
1 'polypeptide(L)'
;LLYGLGGAGKTQIALKFIEKSASKFSNSFMVDTSTTETIDTGLMNIALTKNSGATSQDGLKWLASKPDNWLLFFDNADNPKINLNMFVPQCKHGNILITSRNPGLRVYTGAYSEVSDMEEADAVELLLKSASEEKTDSNKEIATRIVKVLYYLPLAIIQAGAFISKSGALGSYLQLYAQNRAQLLSEQPAQSHDDYAWTVYTTWQISFDKLSKPAAMFLQLCSFLHYEGIYEEMF
;
A
#
# COMPACT_ATOMS: atom_id res chain seq x y z
N LEU A 1 6.33 -4.73 -13.47
CA LEU A 1 5.02 -4.50 -12.81
C LEU A 1 4.88 -5.41 -11.60
N LEU A 2 4.54 -4.85 -10.44
CA LEU A 2 4.02 -5.60 -9.30
C LEU A 2 2.51 -5.36 -9.26
N TYR A 3 1.71 -6.41 -9.38
CA TYR A 3 0.25 -6.27 -9.33
C TYR A 3 -0.39 -7.20 -8.32
N GLY A 4 -1.61 -6.91 -7.88
CA GLY A 4 -2.33 -7.71 -6.88
C GLY A 4 -3.30 -6.87 -6.06
N LEU A 5 -3.97 -7.51 -5.10
CA LEU A 5 -4.99 -6.87 -4.27
C LEU A 5 -4.45 -5.65 -3.50
N GLY A 6 -5.36 -4.77 -3.05
CA GLY A 6 -5.01 -3.68 -2.13
C GLY A 6 -4.24 -4.22 -0.92
N GLY A 7 -3.44 -3.41 -0.23
CA GLY A 7 -2.81 -3.83 1.03
C GLY A 7 -1.85 -5.04 0.99
N ALA A 8 -1.59 -5.66 -0.17
CA ALA A 8 -0.73 -6.84 -0.31
C ALA A 8 0.78 -6.52 -0.19
N GLY A 9 1.15 -5.25 0.03
CA GLY A 9 2.55 -4.87 0.23
C GLY A 9 3.35 -4.55 -1.03
N LYS A 10 2.69 -4.39 -2.20
CA LYS A 10 3.34 -4.02 -3.47
C LYS A 10 4.28 -2.81 -3.35
N THR A 11 3.79 -1.71 -2.78
CA THR A 11 4.58 -0.49 -2.54
C THR A 11 5.77 -0.76 -1.61
N GLN A 12 5.59 -1.58 -0.57
CA GLN A 12 6.66 -1.93 0.36
C GLN A 12 7.75 -2.78 -0.29
N ILE A 13 7.37 -3.74 -1.15
CA ILE A 13 8.31 -4.52 -1.96
C ILE A 13 9.08 -3.60 -2.92
N ALA A 14 8.38 -2.70 -3.61
CA ALA A 14 8.97 -1.73 -4.52
C ALA A 14 10.00 -0.83 -3.79
N LEU A 15 9.60 -0.22 -2.68
CA LEU A 15 10.50 0.63 -1.87
C LEU A 15 11.71 -0.15 -1.35
N LYS A 16 11.52 -1.40 -0.87
CA LYS A 16 12.65 -2.21 -0.39
C LYS A 16 13.60 -2.62 -1.52
N PHE A 17 13.07 -2.87 -2.72
CA PHE A 17 13.89 -3.10 -3.91
C PHE A 17 14.72 -1.87 -4.28
N ILE A 18 14.11 -0.69 -4.27
CA ILE A 18 14.78 0.60 -4.54
C ILE A 18 15.90 0.83 -3.54
N GLU A 19 15.62 0.67 -2.25
CA GLU A 19 16.60 0.80 -1.16
C GLU A 19 17.79 -0.16 -1.36
N LYS A 20 17.53 -1.46 -1.58
CA LYS A 20 18.57 -2.48 -1.78
C LYS A 20 19.37 -2.31 -3.07
N SER A 21 18.80 -1.64 -4.07
CA SER A 21 19.39 -1.45 -5.39
C SER A 21 19.86 -0.02 -5.64
N ALA A 22 19.93 0.82 -4.59
CA ALA A 22 20.22 2.25 -4.72
C ALA A 22 21.52 2.53 -5.49
N SER A 23 22.55 1.69 -5.31
CA SER A 23 23.84 1.83 -6.01
C SER A 23 23.78 1.52 -7.52
N LYS A 24 22.72 0.85 -7.99
CA LYS A 24 22.52 0.53 -9.41
C LYS A 24 21.90 1.67 -10.20
N PHE A 25 21.24 2.61 -9.51
CA PHE A 25 20.50 3.68 -10.15
C PHE A 25 21.17 5.03 -9.92
N SER A 26 21.30 5.83 -10.97
CA SER A 26 21.84 7.19 -10.84
C SER A 26 20.90 8.09 -10.04
N ASN A 27 19.59 7.88 -10.20
CA ASN A 27 18.51 8.58 -9.54
C ASN A 27 17.29 7.65 -9.44
N SER A 28 16.50 7.81 -8.39
CA SER A 28 15.19 7.14 -8.26
C SER A 28 14.13 8.21 -8.00
N PHE A 29 13.04 8.17 -8.76
CA PHE A 29 11.90 9.08 -8.62
C PHE A 29 10.63 8.27 -8.41
N MET A 30 9.83 8.65 -7.42
CA MET A 30 8.52 8.08 -7.18
C MET A 30 7.45 9.05 -7.64
N VAL A 31 6.43 8.54 -8.32
CA VAL A 31 5.29 9.29 -8.84
C VAL A 31 4.02 8.56 -8.44
N ASP A 32 3.14 9.26 -7.72
CA ASP A 32 1.79 8.78 -7.45
C ASP A 32 0.95 8.82 -8.74
N THR A 33 0.41 7.67 -9.10
CA THR A 33 -0.35 7.43 -10.35
C THR A 33 -1.84 7.26 -10.08
N SER A 34 -2.32 7.71 -8.91
CA SER A 34 -3.73 7.67 -8.53
C SER A 34 -4.61 8.50 -9.47
N THR A 35 -4.15 9.69 -9.88
CA THR A 35 -4.84 10.55 -10.85
C THR A 35 -3.88 11.15 -11.88
N THR A 36 -4.41 11.78 -12.93
CA THR A 36 -3.56 12.50 -13.90
C THR A 36 -2.80 13.64 -13.24
N GLU A 37 -3.45 14.35 -12.33
CA GLU A 37 -2.90 15.51 -11.61
C GLU A 37 -1.73 15.11 -10.70
N THR A 38 -1.82 13.96 -10.01
CA THR A 38 -0.72 13.45 -9.18
C THR A 38 0.48 13.06 -10.05
N ILE A 39 0.25 12.47 -11.23
CA ILE A 39 1.32 12.14 -12.18
C ILE A 39 2.01 13.39 -12.70
N ASP A 40 1.23 14.38 -13.14
CA ASP A 40 1.76 15.65 -13.64
C ASP A 40 2.59 16.36 -12.57
N THR A 41 2.09 16.41 -11.34
CA THR A 41 2.80 16.98 -10.19
C THR A 41 4.11 16.24 -9.91
N GLY A 42 4.08 14.90 -9.88
CA GLY A 42 5.27 14.08 -9.66
C GLY A 42 6.34 14.29 -10.73
N LEU A 43 5.95 14.31 -12.01
CA LEU A 43 6.87 14.57 -13.12
C LEU A 43 7.40 16.01 -13.14
N MET A 44 6.56 16.99 -12.80
CA MET A 44 6.98 18.39 -12.63
C MET A 44 8.02 18.52 -11.51
N ASN A 45 7.85 17.80 -10.40
CA ASN A 45 8.82 17.80 -9.29
C ASN A 45 10.19 17.25 -9.72
N ILE A 46 10.24 16.28 -10.63
CA ILE A 46 11.50 15.83 -11.26
C ILE A 46 12.16 17.00 -12.01
N ALA A 47 11.38 17.72 -12.83
CA ALA A 47 11.88 18.85 -13.61
C ALA A 47 12.50 19.94 -12.72
N LEU A 48 11.79 20.30 -11.64
CA LEU A 48 12.20 21.28 -10.64
C LEU A 48 13.47 20.84 -9.91
N THR A 49 13.50 19.60 -9.41
CA THR A 49 14.66 19.03 -8.69
C THR A 49 15.92 19.03 -9.56
N LYS A 50 15.74 18.91 -10.87
CA LYS A 50 16.83 18.87 -11.86
C LYS A 50 17.10 20.21 -12.53
N ASN A 51 16.43 21.28 -12.10
CA ASN A 51 16.54 22.63 -12.69
C ASN A 51 16.40 22.59 -14.21
N SER A 52 15.44 21.79 -14.70
CA SER A 52 15.27 21.47 -16.12
C SER A 52 13.95 21.99 -16.71
N GLY A 53 13.19 22.74 -15.93
CA GLY A 53 11.90 23.29 -16.30
C GLY A 53 10.92 23.27 -15.13
N ALA A 54 9.66 23.54 -15.42
CA ALA A 54 8.59 23.66 -14.41
C ALA A 54 7.29 22.99 -14.87
N THR A 55 7.38 22.02 -15.78
CA THR A 55 6.23 21.25 -16.29
C THR A 55 6.49 19.76 -16.23
N SER A 56 5.43 18.94 -16.25
CA SER A 56 5.54 17.48 -16.33
C SER A 56 6.29 17.03 -17.60
N GLN A 57 6.05 17.72 -18.71
CA GLN A 57 6.73 17.47 -19.98
C GLN A 57 8.24 17.73 -19.90
N ASP A 58 8.69 18.71 -19.13
CA ASP A 58 10.11 18.98 -18.91
C ASP A 58 10.77 17.84 -18.10
N GLY A 59 10.06 17.27 -17.13
CA GLY A 59 10.51 16.10 -16.37
C GLY A 59 10.71 14.88 -17.27
N LEU A 60 9.75 14.62 -18.16
CA LEU A 60 9.86 13.55 -19.17
C LEU A 60 11.03 13.79 -20.14
N LYS A 61 11.21 15.03 -20.60
CA LYS A 61 12.34 15.41 -21.46
C LYS A 61 13.67 15.21 -20.74
N TRP A 62 13.77 15.59 -19.47
CA TRP A 62 14.99 15.39 -18.69
C TRP A 62 15.35 13.90 -18.59
N LEU A 63 14.39 13.05 -18.22
CA LEU A 63 14.57 11.59 -18.15
C LEU A 63 15.00 11.00 -19.51
N ALA A 64 14.38 11.45 -20.60
CA ALA A 64 14.72 11.02 -21.95
C ALA A 64 16.09 11.52 -22.44
N SER A 65 16.55 12.69 -21.97
CA SER A 65 17.80 13.31 -22.39
C SER A 65 19.06 12.72 -21.74
N LYS A 66 18.91 12.02 -20.61
CA LYS A 66 20.01 11.49 -19.81
C LYS A 66 20.16 9.99 -20.03
N PRO A 67 21.16 9.51 -20.78
CA PRO A 67 21.40 8.08 -21.01
C PRO A 67 21.99 7.40 -19.77
N ASP A 68 21.35 7.60 -18.62
CA ASP A 68 21.74 7.08 -17.32
C ASP A 68 20.78 5.96 -16.89
N ASN A 69 21.22 5.14 -15.93
CA ASN A 69 20.38 4.15 -15.28
C ASN A 69 19.51 4.80 -14.18
N TRP A 70 18.61 5.71 -14.51
CA TRP A 70 17.62 6.18 -13.54
C TRP A 70 16.50 5.14 -13.37
N LEU A 71 15.73 5.27 -12.28
CA LEU A 71 14.52 4.52 -12.01
C LEU A 71 13.34 5.48 -11.82
N LEU A 72 12.25 5.24 -12.55
CA LEU A 72 10.96 5.89 -12.36
C LEU A 72 9.96 4.88 -11.80
N PHE A 73 9.48 5.13 -10.59
CA PHE A 73 8.53 4.29 -9.89
C PHE A 73 7.14 4.94 -9.92
N PHE A 74 6.25 4.37 -10.74
CA PHE A 74 4.82 4.68 -10.73
C PHE A 74 4.10 3.86 -9.66
N ASP A 75 3.71 4.50 -8.56
CA ASP A 75 2.92 3.86 -7.51
C ASP A 75 1.43 4.09 -7.73
N ASN A 76 0.57 3.17 -7.29
CA ASN A 76 -0.90 3.30 -7.37
C ASN A 76 -1.47 3.50 -8.79
N ALA A 77 -0.90 2.84 -9.81
CA ALA A 77 -1.40 2.91 -11.19
C ALA A 77 -2.69 2.10 -11.40
N ASP A 78 -3.71 2.32 -10.57
CA ASP A 78 -4.92 1.48 -10.49
C ASP A 78 -5.98 1.87 -11.52
N ASN A 79 -6.01 3.14 -11.94
CA ASN A 79 -7.09 3.70 -12.76
C ASN A 79 -6.96 3.27 -14.25
N PRO A 80 -7.87 2.41 -14.77
CA PRO A 80 -7.78 1.91 -16.14
C PRO A 80 -8.07 2.98 -17.20
N LYS A 81 -8.60 4.15 -16.82
CA LYS A 81 -8.86 5.27 -17.74
C LYS A 81 -7.60 6.08 -18.04
N ILE A 82 -6.54 5.94 -17.23
CA ILE A 82 -5.28 6.65 -17.43
C ILE A 82 -4.42 5.87 -18.42
N ASN A 83 -4.09 6.50 -19.54
CA ASN A 83 -3.14 5.95 -20.50
C ASN A 83 -1.70 6.22 -20.03
N LEU A 84 -1.13 5.27 -19.28
CA LEU A 84 0.20 5.42 -18.69
C LEU A 84 1.31 5.69 -19.73
N ASN A 85 1.16 5.24 -20.98
CA ASN A 85 2.14 5.49 -22.04
C ASN A 85 2.38 6.98 -22.29
N MET A 86 1.41 7.85 -22.02
CA MET A 86 1.56 9.30 -22.19
C MET A 86 2.55 9.91 -21.19
N PHE A 87 2.82 9.20 -20.10
CA PHE A 87 3.70 9.63 -19.01
C PHE A 87 5.01 8.85 -18.97
N VAL A 88 5.26 7.99 -19.96
CA VAL A 88 6.52 7.23 -20.07
C VAL A 88 7.53 8.03 -20.92
N PRO A 89 8.76 8.28 -20.41
CA PRO A 89 9.81 8.92 -21.20
C PRO A 89 10.09 8.16 -22.49
N GLN A 90 10.11 8.87 -23.62
CA GLN A 90 10.37 8.27 -24.93
C GLN A 90 11.88 8.08 -25.15
N CYS A 91 12.45 7.04 -24.54
CA CYS A 91 13.88 6.69 -24.64
C CYS A 91 14.10 5.16 -24.57
N LYS A 92 15.35 4.73 -24.85
CA LYS A 92 15.77 3.32 -24.83
C LYS A 92 16.58 2.94 -23.57
N HIS A 93 16.64 3.83 -22.60
CA HIS A 93 17.38 3.71 -21.34
C HIS A 93 16.49 4.05 -20.16
N GLY A 94 17.01 3.88 -18.95
CA GLY A 94 16.25 4.03 -17.70
C GLY A 94 15.45 2.78 -17.36
N ASN A 95 14.84 2.79 -16.18
CA ASN A 95 14.08 1.68 -15.64
C ASN A 95 12.73 2.18 -15.14
N ILE A 96 11.69 1.37 -15.34
CA ILE A 96 10.33 1.70 -14.89
C ILE A 96 9.83 0.59 -13.97
N LEU A 97 9.45 0.98 -12.76
CA LEU A 97 8.75 0.12 -11.80
C LEU A 97 7.31 0.62 -11.68
N ILE A 98 6.35 -0.30 -11.63
CA ILE A 98 4.93 0.02 -11.53
C ILE A 98 4.33 -0.87 -10.45
N THR A 99 3.54 -0.29 -9.55
CA THR A 99 2.62 -1.04 -8.66
C THR A 99 1.18 -0.72 -9.06
N SER A 100 0.31 -1.73 -9.07
CA SER A 100 -1.10 -1.55 -9.45
C SER A 100 -1.99 -2.70 -8.96
N ARG A 101 -3.30 -2.49 -8.86
CA ARG A 101 -4.32 -3.54 -8.74
C ARG A 101 -4.77 -4.04 -10.11
N ASN A 102 -4.46 -3.32 -11.18
CA ASN A 102 -4.89 -3.61 -12.54
C ASN A 102 -3.88 -4.54 -13.24
N PRO A 103 -4.17 -5.85 -13.41
CA PRO A 103 -3.30 -6.76 -14.16
C PRO A 103 -3.22 -6.40 -15.66
N GLY A 104 -4.13 -5.58 -16.17
CA GLY A 104 -4.11 -5.10 -17.56
C GLY A 104 -2.87 -4.29 -17.91
N LEU A 105 -2.15 -3.72 -16.93
CA LEU A 105 -0.90 -3.00 -17.18
C LEU A 105 0.25 -3.89 -17.67
N ARG A 106 0.10 -5.22 -17.67
CA ARG A 106 1.09 -6.14 -18.26
C ARG A 106 1.39 -5.81 -19.72
N VAL A 107 0.47 -5.20 -20.45
CA VAL A 107 0.68 -4.75 -21.85
C VAL A 107 1.82 -3.74 -21.98
N TYR A 108 2.17 -3.02 -20.91
CA TYR A 108 3.22 -2.00 -20.90
C TYR A 108 4.57 -2.53 -20.42
N THR A 109 4.67 -3.81 -20.02
CA THR A 109 5.88 -4.34 -19.36
C THR A 109 6.26 -5.74 -19.86
N GLY A 110 7.55 -5.97 -20.09
CA GLY A 110 8.07 -7.32 -20.39
C GLY A 110 8.22 -8.23 -19.16
N ALA A 111 8.12 -7.68 -17.95
CA ALA A 111 8.25 -8.41 -16.68
C ALA A 111 7.18 -8.00 -15.67
N TYR A 112 6.51 -8.98 -15.09
CA TYR A 112 5.46 -8.78 -14.09
C TYR A 112 5.50 -9.87 -13.02
N SER A 113 5.08 -9.50 -11.80
CA SER A 113 4.87 -10.42 -10.69
C SER A 113 3.56 -10.08 -10.00
N GLU A 114 2.76 -11.11 -9.72
CA GLU A 114 1.68 -10.98 -8.76
C GLU A 114 2.27 -10.87 -7.35
N VAL A 115 1.67 -10.03 -6.53
CA VAL A 115 1.92 -9.97 -5.09
C VAL A 115 0.63 -10.43 -4.42
N SER A 116 0.66 -11.64 -3.91
CA SER A 116 -0.45 -12.30 -3.20
C SER A 116 -0.33 -12.09 -1.69
N ASP A 117 -1.05 -12.92 -0.95
CA ASP A 117 -0.95 -13.10 0.49
C ASP A 117 0.44 -13.60 0.93
N MET A 118 0.72 -13.46 2.24
CA MET A 118 2.00 -13.84 2.82
C MET A 118 2.09 -15.34 3.10
N GLU A 119 3.31 -15.87 3.04
CA GLU A 119 3.59 -17.19 3.61
C GLU A 119 3.28 -17.19 5.11
N GLU A 120 2.75 -18.31 5.62
CA GLU A 120 2.28 -18.41 7.00
C GLU A 120 3.35 -18.03 8.04
N ALA A 121 4.59 -18.45 7.83
CA ALA A 121 5.70 -18.14 8.72
C ALA A 121 5.99 -16.63 8.78
N ASP A 122 6.01 -15.95 7.63
CA ASP A 122 6.23 -14.50 7.54
C ASP A 122 5.03 -13.72 8.10
N ALA A 123 3.81 -14.23 7.89
CA ALA A 123 2.59 -13.65 8.43
C ALA A 123 2.58 -13.70 9.98
N VAL A 124 2.93 -14.84 10.57
CA VAL A 124 3.05 -15.01 12.03
C VAL A 124 4.11 -14.09 12.59
N GLU A 125 5.28 -14.01 11.93
CA GLU A 125 6.34 -13.09 12.34
C GLU A 125 5.88 -11.63 12.30
N LEU A 126 5.19 -11.23 11.22
CA LEU A 126 4.66 -9.89 11.09
C LEU A 126 3.65 -9.57 12.20
N LEU A 127 2.71 -10.47 12.49
CA LEU A 127 1.72 -10.28 13.54
C LEU A 127 2.38 -10.07 14.90
N LEU A 128 3.27 -10.99 15.30
CA LEU A 128 3.92 -10.93 16.61
C LEU A 128 4.77 -9.66 16.75
N LYS A 129 5.48 -9.28 15.70
CA LYS A 129 6.26 -8.04 15.66
C LYS A 129 5.36 -6.81 15.80
N SER A 130 4.27 -6.73 15.04
CA SER A 130 3.31 -5.62 15.11
C SER A 130 2.55 -5.57 16.44
N ALA A 131 2.31 -6.74 17.06
CA ALA A 131 1.69 -6.89 18.37
C ALA A 131 2.65 -6.57 19.54
N SER A 132 3.95 -6.44 19.29
CA SER A 132 4.97 -6.35 20.34
C SER A 132 4.96 -7.57 21.29
N GLU A 133 4.67 -8.74 20.73
CA GLU A 133 4.55 -10.01 21.44
C GLU A 133 5.82 -10.86 21.30
N GLU A 134 6.17 -11.61 22.34
CA GLU A 134 7.31 -12.52 22.30
C GLU A 134 7.04 -13.72 21.38
N LYS A 135 8.09 -14.24 20.75
CA LYS A 135 8.04 -15.40 19.83
C LYS A 135 8.05 -16.74 20.57
N THR A 136 7.28 -16.88 21.64
CA THR A 136 7.08 -18.15 22.35
C THR A 136 6.25 -19.11 21.50
N ASP A 137 6.36 -20.43 21.75
CA ASP A 137 5.59 -21.42 20.97
C ASP A 137 4.08 -21.24 21.17
N SER A 138 3.64 -20.91 22.40
CA SER A 138 2.25 -20.56 22.70
C SER A 138 1.76 -19.35 21.88
N ASN A 139 2.54 -18.26 21.84
CA ASN A 139 2.17 -17.07 21.07
C ASN A 139 2.14 -17.35 19.57
N LYS A 140 3.09 -18.15 19.05
CA LYS A 140 3.08 -18.58 17.65
C LYS A 140 1.85 -19.39 17.30
N GLU A 141 1.40 -20.31 18.16
CA GLU A 141 0.18 -21.09 17.94
C GLU A 141 -1.06 -20.19 17.84
N ILE A 142 -1.18 -19.19 18.73
CA ILE A 142 -2.29 -18.23 18.69
C ILE A 142 -2.20 -17.36 17.43
N ALA A 143 -1.02 -16.82 17.14
CA ALA A 143 -0.77 -16.00 15.97
C ALA A 143 -1.08 -16.73 14.66
N THR A 144 -0.73 -18.01 14.55
CA THR A 144 -1.02 -18.86 13.39
C THR A 144 -2.51 -18.90 13.09
N ARG A 145 -3.34 -19.06 14.14
CA ARG A 145 -4.80 -19.08 13.99
C ARG A 145 -5.34 -17.72 13.58
N ILE A 146 -4.78 -16.62 14.12
CA ILE A 146 -5.17 -15.25 13.76
C ILE A 146 -4.85 -15.00 12.28
N VAL A 147 -3.61 -15.21 11.84
CA VAL A 147 -3.21 -14.87 10.46
C VAL A 147 -3.97 -15.69 9.42
N LYS A 148 -4.34 -16.93 9.76
CA LYS A 148 -5.19 -17.78 8.91
C LYS A 148 -6.59 -17.20 8.71
N VAL A 149 -7.23 -16.70 9.78
CA VAL A 149 -8.53 -16.01 9.69
C VAL A 149 -8.42 -14.69 8.93
N LEU A 150 -7.25 -14.05 8.98
CA LEU A 150 -6.96 -12.83 8.24
C LEU A 150 -6.48 -13.09 6.81
N TYR A 151 -6.61 -14.32 6.30
CA TYR A 151 -6.19 -14.74 4.95
C TYR A 151 -4.75 -14.33 4.61
N TYR A 152 -3.88 -14.33 5.62
CA TYR A 152 -2.47 -13.95 5.50
C TYR A 152 -2.24 -12.58 4.83
N LEU A 153 -3.22 -11.67 4.94
CA LEU A 153 -3.18 -10.36 4.29
C LEU A 153 -2.33 -9.38 5.12
N PRO A 154 -1.22 -8.83 4.57
CA PRO A 154 -0.29 -8.00 5.33
C PRO A 154 -0.97 -6.82 6.04
N LEU A 155 -1.88 -6.12 5.35
CA LEU A 155 -2.58 -4.97 5.93
C LEU A 155 -3.50 -5.36 7.09
N ALA A 156 -4.27 -6.45 6.96
CA ALA A 156 -5.12 -6.94 8.03
C ALA A 156 -4.29 -7.38 9.24
N ILE A 157 -3.15 -8.04 8.99
CA ILE A 157 -2.21 -8.49 10.03
C ILE A 157 -1.62 -7.30 10.80
N ILE A 158 -1.17 -6.25 10.10
CA ILE A 158 -0.61 -5.05 10.75
C ILE A 158 -1.67 -4.33 11.59
N GLN A 159 -2.90 -4.22 11.08
CA GLN A 159 -4.01 -3.62 11.83
C GLN A 159 -4.35 -4.44 13.08
N ALA A 160 -4.44 -5.76 12.95
CA ALA A 160 -4.64 -6.66 14.08
C ALA A 160 -3.52 -6.56 15.11
N GLY A 161 -2.27 -6.59 14.66
CA GLY A 161 -1.10 -6.45 15.53
C GLY A 161 -1.08 -5.11 16.26
N ALA A 162 -1.34 -4.00 15.56
CA ALA A 162 -1.40 -2.68 16.19
C ALA A 162 -2.48 -2.61 17.28
N PHE A 163 -3.66 -3.20 17.04
CA PHE A 163 -4.70 -3.30 18.04
C PHE A 163 -4.28 -4.16 19.24
N ILE A 164 -3.69 -5.33 18.99
CA ILE A 164 -3.22 -6.26 20.03
C ILE A 164 -2.16 -5.57 20.90
N SER A 165 -1.20 -4.87 20.30
CA SER A 165 -0.15 -4.13 21.00
C SER A 165 -0.70 -3.10 21.99
N LYS A 166 -1.84 -2.47 21.68
CA LYS A 166 -2.49 -1.49 22.56
C LYS A 166 -3.43 -2.09 23.60
N SER A 167 -3.97 -3.28 23.36
CA SER A 167 -5.02 -3.88 24.17
C SER A 167 -4.58 -5.11 24.98
N GLY A 168 -3.43 -5.71 24.66
CA GLY A 168 -2.99 -6.99 25.22
C GLY A 168 -3.87 -8.17 24.80
N ALA A 169 -4.63 -8.03 23.71
CA ALA A 169 -5.72 -8.95 23.36
C ALA A 169 -5.30 -10.16 22.50
N LEU A 170 -4.03 -10.59 22.49
CA LEU A 170 -3.56 -11.67 21.60
C LEU A 170 -4.44 -12.93 21.73
N GLY A 171 -4.68 -13.39 22.97
CA GLY A 171 -5.47 -14.60 23.23
C GLY A 171 -6.98 -14.47 22.96
N SER A 172 -7.53 -13.25 23.00
CA SER A 172 -8.96 -12.99 22.81
C SER A 172 -9.30 -12.41 21.43
N TYR A 173 -8.29 -12.09 20.61
CA TYR A 173 -8.47 -11.39 19.35
C TYR A 173 -9.39 -12.13 18.38
N LEU A 174 -9.28 -13.46 18.29
CA LEU A 174 -10.14 -14.27 17.41
C LEU A 174 -11.62 -14.15 17.76
N GLN A 175 -11.94 -14.13 19.07
CA GLN A 175 -13.31 -13.97 19.52
C GLN A 175 -13.83 -12.57 19.18
N LEU A 176 -13.02 -11.54 19.43
CA LEU A 176 -13.35 -10.16 19.08
C LEU A 176 -13.58 -10.00 17.58
N TYR A 177 -12.72 -10.59 16.75
CA TYR A 177 -12.83 -10.57 15.30
C TYR A 177 -14.11 -11.23 14.82
N ALA A 178 -14.44 -12.42 15.34
CA ALA A 178 -15.65 -13.15 14.97
C ALA A 178 -16.93 -12.36 15.30
N GLN A 179 -16.97 -11.72 16.48
CA GLN A 179 -18.10 -10.89 16.90
C GLN A 179 -18.29 -9.68 15.99
N ASN A 180 -17.21 -8.95 15.70
CA ASN A 180 -17.25 -7.77 14.83
C ASN A 180 -17.64 -8.15 13.39
N ARG A 181 -17.07 -9.24 12.86
CA ARG A 181 -17.40 -9.73 11.52
C ARG A 181 -18.89 -10.09 11.40
N ALA A 182 -19.43 -10.79 12.40
CA ALA A 182 -20.85 -11.18 12.41
C ALA A 182 -21.77 -9.95 12.48
N GLN A 183 -21.44 -8.96 13.31
CA GLN A 183 -22.19 -7.72 13.40
C GLN A 183 -22.19 -6.96 12.07
N LEU A 184 -21.03 -6.76 11.47
CA LEU A 184 -20.87 -6.06 10.19
C LEU A 184 -21.67 -6.72 9.05
N LEU A 185 -21.62 -8.05 8.96
CA LEU A 185 -22.37 -8.81 7.95
C LEU A 185 -23.89 -8.75 8.18
N SER A 186 -24.34 -8.53 9.42
CA SER A 186 -25.76 -8.39 9.75
C SER A 186 -26.32 -6.99 9.43
N GLU A 187 -25.51 -5.95 9.60
CA GLU A 187 -25.88 -4.56 9.33
C GLU A 187 -25.78 -4.22 7.84
N GLN A 188 -24.85 -4.87 7.13
CA GLN A 188 -24.64 -4.71 5.71
C GLN A 188 -24.57 -6.09 5.03
N PRO A 189 -25.71 -6.75 4.81
CA PRO A 189 -25.76 -8.00 4.04
C PRO A 189 -25.34 -7.71 2.59
N ALA A 190 -24.04 -7.82 2.30
CA ALA A 190 -23.50 -7.46 1.00
C ALA A 190 -23.94 -8.48 -0.06
N GLN A 191 -24.50 -7.98 -1.16
CA GLN A 191 -24.65 -8.74 -2.39
C GLN A 191 -23.35 -8.81 -3.23
N SER A 192 -22.24 -8.15 -2.86
CA SER A 192 -21.09 -8.01 -3.78
C SER A 192 -19.69 -7.67 -3.20
N HIS A 193 -19.38 -7.87 -1.92
CA HIS A 193 -18.02 -7.62 -1.42
C HIS A 193 -17.21 -8.92 -1.24
N ASP A 194 -16.05 -8.96 -1.89
CA ASP A 194 -15.01 -9.98 -1.77
C ASP A 194 -14.58 -10.16 -0.29
N ASP A 195 -14.35 -11.40 0.14
CA ASP A 195 -13.93 -11.77 1.50
C ASP A 195 -12.66 -11.02 1.95
N TYR A 196 -11.82 -10.64 0.98
CA TYR A 196 -10.66 -9.76 1.20
C TYR A 196 -11.08 -8.41 1.81
N ALA A 197 -12.04 -7.72 1.21
CA ALA A 197 -12.44 -6.37 1.62
C ALA A 197 -13.07 -6.40 3.01
N TRP A 198 -13.90 -7.42 3.28
CA TRP A 198 -14.49 -7.64 4.59
C TRP A 198 -13.44 -7.91 5.66
N THR A 199 -12.41 -8.68 5.35
CA THR A 199 -11.35 -8.99 6.31
C THR A 199 -10.60 -7.74 6.75
N VAL A 200 -10.14 -6.93 5.79
CA VAL A 200 -9.42 -5.67 6.09
C VAL A 200 -10.35 -4.66 6.77
N TYR A 201 -11.61 -4.58 6.34
CA TYR A 201 -12.57 -3.67 6.95
C TYR A 201 -12.89 -4.08 8.40
N THR A 202 -13.03 -5.38 8.68
CA THR A 202 -13.27 -5.89 10.04
C THR A 202 -12.11 -5.53 10.98
N THR A 203 -10.85 -5.73 10.55
CA THR A 203 -9.68 -5.38 11.37
C THR A 203 -9.57 -3.87 11.62
N TRP A 204 -9.94 -3.05 10.64
CA TRP A 204 -10.03 -1.61 10.80
C TRP A 204 -11.15 -1.19 11.77
N GLN A 205 -12.35 -1.75 11.63
CA GLN A 205 -13.52 -1.43 12.45
C GLN A 205 -13.26 -1.71 13.94
N ILE A 206 -12.65 -2.85 14.25
CA ILE A 206 -12.26 -3.22 15.63
C ILE A 206 -11.40 -2.13 16.29
N SER A 207 -10.50 -1.51 15.53
CA SER A 207 -9.65 -0.42 16.02
C SER A 207 -10.42 0.89 16.10
N PHE A 208 -11.26 1.18 15.11
CA PHE A 208 -12.08 2.38 15.04
C PHE A 208 -13.04 2.48 16.23
N ASP A 209 -13.66 1.38 16.64
CA ASP A 209 -14.60 1.33 17.76
C ASP A 209 -13.96 1.61 19.14
N LYS A 210 -12.63 1.61 19.23
CA LYS A 210 -11.91 2.02 20.44
C LYS A 210 -11.56 3.50 20.49
N LEU A 211 -11.80 4.23 19.41
CA LEU A 211 -11.51 5.66 19.36
C LEU A 211 -12.49 6.44 20.22
N SER A 212 -12.00 7.53 20.82
CA SER A 212 -12.87 8.53 21.41
C SER A 212 -13.70 9.21 20.31
N LYS A 213 -14.87 9.75 20.66
CA LYS A 213 -15.70 10.48 19.68
C LYS A 213 -14.92 11.57 18.92
N PRO A 214 -14.09 12.42 19.57
CA PRO A 214 -13.30 13.40 18.84
C PRO A 214 -12.30 12.76 17.85
N ALA A 215 -11.62 11.68 18.25
CA ALA A 215 -10.67 11.01 17.37
C ALA A 215 -11.36 10.34 16.16
N ALA A 216 -12.52 9.73 16.37
CA ALA A 216 -13.33 9.16 15.29
C ALA A 216 -13.81 10.25 14.32
N MET A 217 -14.30 11.38 14.84
CA MET A 217 -14.70 12.53 14.01
C MET A 217 -13.53 13.10 13.20
N PHE A 218 -12.36 13.20 13.83
CA PHE A 218 -11.14 13.64 13.15
C PHE A 218 -10.78 12.74 11.97
N LEU A 219 -10.78 11.42 12.14
CA LEU A 219 -10.53 10.49 11.03
C LEU A 219 -11.58 10.59 9.93
N GLN A 220 -12.85 10.83 10.28
CA GLN A 220 -13.90 11.08 9.29
C GLN A 220 -13.65 12.36 8.50
N LEU A 221 -13.16 13.43 9.11
CA LEU A 221 -12.74 14.65 8.39
C LEU A 221 -11.55 14.37 7.46
N CYS A 222 -10.55 13.61 7.94
CA CYS A 222 -9.42 13.22 7.10
C CYS A 222 -9.82 12.40 5.87
N SER A 223 -10.97 11.72 5.87
CA SER A 223 -11.46 10.99 4.69
C SER A 223 -11.80 11.88 3.49
N PHE A 224 -11.95 13.19 3.69
CA PHE A 224 -12.13 14.18 2.62
C PHE A 224 -10.81 14.78 2.11
N LEU A 225 -9.68 14.46 2.74
CA LEU A 225 -8.36 14.93 2.35
C LEU A 225 -7.68 13.93 1.42
N HIS A 226 -6.74 14.41 0.60
CA HIS A 226 -5.78 13.53 -0.05
C HIS A 226 -4.92 12.85 1.02
N TYR A 227 -4.52 11.59 0.81
CA TYR A 227 -3.75 10.84 1.82
C TYR A 227 -2.31 11.34 2.00
N GLU A 228 -1.85 12.22 1.11
CA GLU A 228 -0.57 12.94 1.20
C GLU A 228 -0.81 14.41 1.59
N GLY A 229 0.20 15.04 2.19
CA GLY A 229 0.16 16.47 2.50
C GLY A 229 -0.79 16.85 3.63
N ILE A 230 -1.12 15.90 4.50
CA ILE A 230 -1.84 16.16 5.76
C ILE A 230 -0.80 16.57 6.80
N TYR A 231 -0.69 17.87 7.05
CA TYR A 231 0.28 18.44 7.99
C TYR A 231 -0.35 18.75 9.35
N GLU A 232 0.46 18.79 10.42
CA GLU A 232 -0.03 19.08 11.77
C GLU A 232 -0.65 20.48 11.87
N GLU A 233 -0.13 21.44 11.10
CA GLU A 233 -0.58 22.83 11.05
C GLU A 233 -1.98 23.01 10.43
N MET A 234 -2.57 21.95 9.86
CA MET A 234 -3.94 21.98 9.36
C MET A 234 -5.00 21.93 10.49
N PHE A 235 -4.60 21.63 11.73
CA PHE A 235 -5.47 21.35 12.87
C PHE A 235 -5.09 22.17 14.11
#